data_AF-U9TZI1-F1
#
_entry.id   AF-U9TZI1-F1
#
_cell.length_a   1.000
_cell.length_b   1.000
_cell.length_c   1.000
_cell.angle_alpha   90.00
_cell.angle_beta   90.00
_cell.angle_gamma   90.00
#
_symmetry.space_group_name_H-M   'P 1'
#
loop_
_entity.id
_entity.type
_entity.pdbx_description
1 polymer ?
#
loop_
_entity_poly.entity_id
_entity_poly.type
_entity_poly.pdbx_seq_one_letter_code
_entity_poly.pdbx_strand_id
1 'polypeptide(L)'
;ISTILWFVIPSIYTYYTIDELGDIPLFCPSNYPYKNSKLLHLCQIRIANLICMWIMFVITLIATIIMCVPEKTYKDMVGIDNDGRD
;
A
#
# COMPACT_ATOMS: atom_id res chain seq x y z
N ILE A 1 -1.99 13.32 11.49
CA ILE A 1 -2.65 12.32 12.37
C ILE A 1 -3.33 11.25 11.53
N SER A 2 -4.23 11.58 10.59
CA SER A 2 -4.92 10.58 9.74
C SER A 2 -3.99 9.69 8.91
N THR A 3 -2.91 10.24 8.34
CA THR A 3 -1.92 9.45 7.56
C THR A 3 -1.17 8.43 8.40
N ILE A 4 -0.85 8.77 9.65
CA ILE A 4 -0.17 7.86 10.59
C ILE A 4 -1.11 6.71 10.95
N LEU A 5 -2.39 6.99 11.21
CA LEU A 5 -3.42 5.97 11.45
C LEU A 5 -3.54 5.00 10.26
N TRP A 6 -3.49 5.54 9.04
CA TRP A 6 -3.55 4.77 7.79
C TRP A 6 -2.33 3.91 7.52
N PHE A 7 -1.18 4.21 8.13
CA PHE A 7 0.01 3.37 8.08
C PHE A 7 -0.02 2.25 9.13
N VAL A 8 -0.56 2.55 10.31
CA VAL A 8 -0.62 1.62 11.44
C VAL A 8 -1.54 0.43 11.13
N ILE A 9 -2.69 0.66 10.48
CA ILE A 9 -3.65 -0.40 10.17
C ILE A 9 -3.05 -1.50 9.27
N PRO A 10 -2.46 -1.20 8.08
CA PRO A 10 -1.79 -2.19 7.25
C PRO A 10 -0.61 -2.87 7.96
N SER A 11 0.15 -2.13 8.78
CA SER A 11 1.30 -2.67 9.51
C SER A 11 0.88 -3.70 10.55
N ILE A 12 -0.13 -3.38 11.36
CA ILE A 12 -0.71 -4.29 12.35
C ILE A 12 -1.32 -5.50 11.64
N TYR A 13 -2.09 -5.27 10.58
CA TYR A 13 -2.67 -6.35 9.79
C TYR A 13 -1.60 -7.29 9.22
N THR A 14 -0.50 -6.74 8.70
CA THR A 14 0.65 -7.52 8.20
C THR A 14 1.28 -8.34 9.31
N TYR A 15 1.50 -7.74 10.49
CA TYR A 15 2.11 -8.40 11.63
C TYR A 15 1.29 -9.60 12.13
N TYR A 16 -0.01 -9.39 12.40
CA TYR A 16 -0.89 -10.48 12.81
C TYR A 16 -1.09 -11.54 11.72
N THR A 17 -1.13 -11.12 10.44
CA THR A 17 -1.25 -12.06 9.32
C THR A 17 -0.01 -12.92 9.17
N ILE A 18 1.19 -12.39 9.42
CA ILE A 18 2.44 -13.18 9.41
C ILE A 18 2.39 -14.29 10.46
N ASP A 19 1.98 -13.96 11.68
CA ASP A 19 1.96 -14.94 12.79
C ASP A 19 0.81 -15.95 12.68
N GLU A 20 -0.34 -15.57 12.11
CA GLU A 20 -1.48 -16.49 11.96
C GLU A 20 -1.30 -17.57 10.89
N LEU A 21 -0.45 -17.35 9.87
CA LEU A 21 -0.29 -18.28 8.76
C LEU A 21 0.75 -19.39 9.00
N GLY A 22 1.53 -19.34 10.09
CA GLY A 22 2.56 -20.33 10.37
C GLY A 22 3.56 -20.48 9.20
N ASP A 23 3.83 -21.72 8.77
CA ASP A 23 4.76 -22.04 7.68
C ASP A 23 4.33 -21.54 6.28
N ILE A 24 3.11 -21.02 6.10
CA ILE A 24 2.63 -20.61 4.77
C ILE A 24 3.26 -19.27 4.39
N PRO A 25 4.02 -19.20 3.29
CA PRO A 25 4.72 -17.97 2.93
C PRO A 25 3.72 -16.89 2.50
N LEU A 26 3.99 -15.63 2.88
CA LEU A 26 3.18 -14.45 2.54
C LEU A 26 2.83 -14.35 1.05
N PHE A 27 3.73 -14.82 0.18
CA PHE A 27 3.61 -14.72 -1.27
C PHE A 27 2.95 -15.93 -1.93
N CYS A 28 2.41 -16.86 -1.14
CA CYS A 28 1.73 -18.07 -1.62
C CYS A 28 2.48 -18.75 -2.79
N PRO A 29 3.76 -19.13 -2.65
CA PRO A 29 4.53 -19.72 -3.74
C PRO A 29 3.92 -21.06 -4.13
N SER A 30 3.92 -21.36 -5.43
CA SER A 30 3.38 -22.62 -5.98
C SER A 30 4.15 -23.87 -5.51
N ASN A 31 5.41 -23.70 -5.09
CA ASN A 31 6.27 -24.77 -4.59
C ASN A 31 6.04 -25.11 -3.10
N TYR A 32 5.13 -24.43 -2.41
CA TYR A 32 4.80 -24.78 -1.03
C TYR A 32 3.84 -25.99 -1.01
N PRO A 33 4.07 -27.01 -0.16
CA PRO A 33 3.20 -28.18 -0.09
C PRO A 33 1.88 -27.83 0.62
N TYR A 34 0.97 -27.18 -0.10
CA TYR A 34 -0.36 -26.87 0.41
C TYR A 34 -1.10 -28.17 0.71
N LYS A 35 -1.52 -28.31 1.96
CA LYS A 35 -2.25 -29.49 2.43
C LYS A 35 -3.56 -29.73 1.66
N ASN A 36 -4.21 -28.65 1.20
CA ASN A 36 -5.49 -28.67 0.48
C ASN A 36 -5.60 -27.48 -0.49
N SER A 37 -6.35 -27.62 -1.59
CA SER A 37 -6.63 -26.51 -2.53
C SER A 37 -7.38 -25.35 -1.87
N LYS A 38 -8.16 -25.60 -0.81
CA LYS A 38 -8.80 -24.54 -0.01
C LYS A 38 -7.78 -23.62 0.68
N LEU A 39 -6.65 -24.16 1.13
CA LEU A 39 -5.59 -23.36 1.77
C LEU A 39 -4.91 -22.43 0.76
N LEU A 40 -4.72 -22.89 -0.48
CA LEU A 40 -4.18 -22.06 -1.56
C LEU A 40 -5.08 -20.85 -1.85
N HIS A 41 -6.39 -21.05 -1.99
CA HIS A 41 -7.33 -19.96 -2.22
C HIS A 41 -7.39 -18.98 -1.05
N LEU A 42 -7.39 -19.47 0.19
CA LEU A 42 -7.36 -18.60 1.37
C LEU A 42 -6.07 -17.76 1.43
N CYS A 43 -4.94 -18.36 1.07
CA CYS A 43 -3.66 -17.65 0.96
C CYS A 43 -3.75 -16.52 -0.09
N GLN A 44 -4.28 -16.82 -1.28
CA GLN A 44 -4.45 -15.85 -2.37
C GLN A 44 -5.39 -14.69 -2.02
N ILE A 45 -6.47 -14.96 -1.28
CA ILE A 45 -7.39 -13.90 -0.83
C ILE A 45 -6.71 -12.99 0.19
N ARG A 46 -5.94 -13.56 1.13
CA ARG A 46 -5.21 -12.79 2.14
C ARG A 46 -4.13 -11.90 1.52
N ILE A 47 -3.34 -12.43 0.58
CA ILE A 47 -2.32 -11.61 -0.10
C ILE A 47 -2.96 -10.52 -0.96
N ALA A 48 -4.07 -10.80 -1.66
CA ALA A 48 -4.79 -9.79 -2.41
C ALA A 48 -5.30 -8.68 -1.49
N ASN A 49 -5.87 -9.04 -0.34
CA ASN A 49 -6.31 -8.07 0.67
C ASN A 49 -5.16 -7.21 1.21
N LEU A 50 -4.01 -7.83 1.49
CA LEU A 50 -2.80 -7.15 1.92
C LEU A 50 -2.31 -6.15 0.85
N ILE A 51 -2.20 -6.59 -0.40
CA ILE A 51 -1.81 -5.74 -1.54
C ILE A 51 -2.78 -4.56 -1.69
N CYS A 52 -4.08 -4.80 -1.62
CA CYS A 52 -5.10 -3.74 -1.69
C CYS A 52 -4.91 -2.69 -0.58
N MET A 53 -4.67 -3.12 0.66
CA MET A 53 -4.41 -2.20 1.77
C MET A 53 -3.15 -1.34 1.54
N TRP A 54 -2.06 -1.95 1.07
CA TRP A 54 -0.82 -1.24 0.78
C TRP A 54 -0.94 -0.29 -0.42
N ILE A 55 -1.65 -0.67 -1.49
CA ILE A 55 -1.91 0.20 -2.64
C ILE A 55 -2.71 1.43 -2.21
N MET A 56 -3.79 1.23 -1.45
CA MET A 56 -4.60 2.33 -0.93
C MET A 56 -3.79 3.27 -0.03
N PHE A 57 -2.90 2.73 0.79
CA PHE A 57 -1.97 3.54 1.59
C PHE A 57 -1.04 4.38 0.71
N VAL A 58 -0.39 3.79 -0.30
CA VAL A 58 0.52 4.52 -1.19
C VAL A 58 -0.21 5.61 -1.97
N ILE A 59 -1.39 5.34 -2.51
CA ILE A 59 -2.19 6.33 -3.24
C ILE A 59 -2.56 7.51 -2.34
N THR A 60 -3.04 7.24 -1.13
CA THR A 60 -3.42 8.28 -0.17
C THR A 60 -2.21 9.08 0.32
N LEU A 61 -1.06 8.45 0.48
CA LEU A 61 0.21 9.10 0.81
C LEU A 61 0.61 10.09 -0.31
N ILE A 62 0.62 9.63 -1.57
CA ILE A 62 0.95 10.46 -2.73
C ILE A 62 -0.03 11.64 -2.85
N ALA A 63 -1.33 11.38 -2.74
CA ALA A 63 -2.35 12.44 -2.78
C ALA A 63 -2.16 13.47 -1.66
N THR A 64 -1.80 13.03 -0.45
CA THR A 64 -1.53 13.93 0.68
C THR A 64 -0.28 14.77 0.44
N ILE A 65 0.78 14.19 -0.12
CA ILE A 65 1.99 14.95 -0.50
C ILE A 65 1.61 16.01 -1.52
N ILE A 66 0.90 15.66 -2.60
CA ILE A 66 0.48 16.61 -3.64
C ILE A 66 -0.34 17.75 -3.03
N MET A 67 -1.26 17.45 -2.11
CA MET A 67 -2.05 18.48 -1.42
C MET A 67 -1.24 19.34 -0.43
N CYS A 68 -0.20 18.79 0.19
CA CYS A 68 0.69 19.54 1.09
C CYS A 68 1.72 20.37 0.34
N VAL A 69 2.08 20.01 -0.89
CA VAL A 69 3.02 20.78 -1.71
C VAL A 69 2.33 22.07 -2.14
N PRO A 70 2.87 23.25 -1.79
CA PRO A 70 2.29 24.52 -2.21
C PRO A 70 2.39 24.66 -3.73
N GLU A 71 1.34 25.23 -4.35
CA GLU A 71 1.19 25.34 -5.80
C GLU A 71 2.42 25.97 -6.49
N LYS A 72 3.09 26.91 -5.82
CA LYS A 72 4.35 27.52 -6.30
C LYS A 72 5.47 26.51 -6.53
N THR A 73 5.64 25.56 -5.61
CA THR A 73 6.70 24.54 -5.66
C THR A 73 6.35 23.47 -6.69
N TYR A 74 5.06 23.16 -6.85
CA TYR A 74 4.59 22.30 -7.94
C TYR A 74 4.87 22.92 -9.32
N LYS A 75 4.54 24.21 -9.51
CA LYS A 75 4.79 24.92 -10.77
C LYS A 75 6.27 24.97 -11.14
N ASP A 76 7.15 25.20 -10.17
CA ASP A 76 8.61 25.13 -10.36
C ASP A 76 9.09 23.72 -10.75
N MET A 77 8.59 22.67 -10.09
CA MET A 77 8.98 21.28 -10.40
C MET A 77 8.49 20.80 -11.77
N VAL A 78 7.35 21.31 -12.24
CA VAL A 78 6.76 20.96 -13.54
C VAL A 78 7.28 21.86 -14.66
N GLY A 79 8.06 22.91 -14.35
CA GLY A 79 8.66 23.81 -15.34
C GLY A 79 7.63 24.68 -16.06
N ILE A 80 6.48 24.97 -15.43
CA ILE A 80 5.55 25.98 -15.92
C ILE A 80 5.97 27.30 -15.32
N ASP A 81 7.05 27.88 -15.86
CA ASP A 81 7.37 29.28 -15.64
C ASP A 81 6.16 30.10 -16.11
N ASN A 82 5.62 30.94 -15.22
CA ASN A 82 4.58 31.90 -15.59
C ASN A 82 5.22 32.96 -16.49
N ASP A 83 5.31 32.66 -17.78
CA ASP A 83 5.40 33.68 -18.83
C ASP A 83 4.01 34.32 -18.95
N GLY A 84 3.77 35.34 -18.15
CA GLY A 84 2.44 35.96 -18.04
C GLY A 84 2.36 36.97 -16.91
N ARG A 85 3.31 37.90 -16.88
CA ARG A 85 3.05 39.25 -16.39
C ARG A 85 1.95 39.84 -17.28
N ASP A 86 0.84 40.25 -16.68
CA ASP A 86 0.08 41.50 -16.89
C ASP A 86 -1.13 41.55 -15.96
#